data_AF-A0A962BKD7-F1
#
_entry.id   AF-A0A962BKD7-F1
#
_cell.length_a   1.000
_cell.length_b   1.000
_cell.length_c   1.000
_cell.angle_alpha   90.00
_cell.angle_beta   90.00
_cell.angle_gamma   90.00
#
_symmetry.space_group_name_H-M   'P 1'
#
loop_
_entity.id
_entity.type
_entity.pdbx_description
1 polymer ?
#
loop_
_entity_poly.entity_id
_entity_poly.type
_entity_poly.pdbx_seq_one_letter_code
_entity_poly.pdbx_strand_id
1 'polypeptide(L)'
;MGATGNARIRQVSKQSNQVARISAAPDLDTAALAERAREVLKRCQARGADAVEIGVSEDFGLNVGVRLGEVETLEHSRDRGLSITVYFGQRKGSASTADFDPASIEASIEQACAIARYTEEDP
;
A
#
# COMPACT_ATOMS: atom_id res chain seq x y z
N MET A 1 18.80 8.64 25.04
CA MET A 1 17.45 9.26 25.13
C MET A 1 17.28 10.18 23.94
N GLY A 2 16.44 10.00 22.94
CA GLY A 2 15.59 8.90 22.50
C GLY A 2 15.29 9.23 21.04
N ALA A 3 15.55 8.31 20.11
CA ALA A 3 15.18 8.51 18.72
C ALA A 3 13.67 8.29 18.62
N THR A 4 12.92 9.39 18.62
CA THR A 4 11.51 9.39 18.24
C THR A 4 11.46 8.93 16.78
N GLY A 5 11.25 7.63 16.58
CA GLY A 5 11.14 7.04 15.25
C GLY A 5 10.03 7.71 14.46
N ASN A 6 10.41 8.45 13.42
CA ASN A 6 9.49 9.17 12.54
C ASN A 6 8.73 8.13 11.70
N ALA A 7 7.63 7.60 12.22
CA ALA A 7 6.71 6.79 11.45
C ALA A 7 5.77 7.72 10.67
N ARG A 8 5.87 7.71 9.33
CA ARG A 8 5.06 8.58 8.46
C ARG A 8 4.35 7.74 7.41
N ILE A 9 3.02 7.80 7.39
CA ILE A 9 2.20 7.27 6.29
C ILE A 9 2.25 8.33 5.19
N ARG A 10 2.96 8.05 4.08
CA ARG A 10 3.24 9.06 3.05
C ARG A 10 2.06 9.33 2.13
N GLN A 11 1.24 8.32 1.83
CA GLN A 11 0.21 8.48 0.83
C GLN A 11 -0.90 7.43 1.00
N VAL A 12 -2.13 7.92 1.10
CA VAL A 12 -3.35 7.15 0.85
C VAL A 12 -4.01 7.85 -0.32
N SER A 13 -3.81 7.33 -1.53
CA SER A 13 -4.28 7.95 -2.77
C SER A 13 -5.45 7.18 -3.36
N LYS A 14 -6.42 7.92 -3.91
CA LYS A 14 -7.49 7.42 -4.80
C LYS A 14 -7.37 8.21 -6.09
N GLN A 15 -7.12 7.56 -7.23
CA GLN A 15 -7.12 8.26 -8.51
C GLN A 15 -8.27 7.77 -9.38
N SER A 16 -9.24 8.67 -9.59
CA SER A 16 -10.43 8.40 -10.41
C SER A 16 -10.20 8.99 -11.80
N ASN A 17 -10.06 8.13 -12.83
CA ASN A 17 -9.96 8.56 -14.23
C ASN A 17 -11.31 8.32 -14.93
N GLN A 18 -11.78 9.30 -15.71
CA GLN A 18 -13.21 9.49 -16.02
C GLN A 18 -13.54 9.19 -17.49
N VAL A 19 -14.42 8.22 -17.76
CA VAL A 19 -15.32 8.17 -18.93
C VAL A 19 -16.58 7.37 -18.56
N ALA A 20 -17.75 8.01 -18.72
CA ALA A 20 -19.11 7.57 -18.38
C ALA A 20 -19.39 7.26 -16.89
N ARG A 21 -19.99 8.24 -16.18
CA ARG A 21 -20.46 8.09 -14.80
C ARG A 21 -21.63 7.08 -14.71
N ILE A 22 -21.32 5.86 -14.32
CA ILE A 22 -22.23 5.05 -13.49
C ILE A 22 -21.55 4.98 -12.11
N SER A 23 -22.09 5.73 -11.16
CA SER A 23 -21.56 5.81 -9.80
C SER A 23 -21.82 4.50 -9.06
N ALA A 24 -20.95 3.53 -9.25
CA ALA A 24 -20.79 2.38 -8.36
C ALA A 24 -19.31 2.19 -8.09
N ALA A 25 -18.61 3.26 -7.68
CA ALA A 25 -17.40 3.05 -6.92
C ALA A 25 -17.84 2.38 -5.60
N PRO A 26 -17.41 1.15 -5.29
CA PRO A 26 -17.62 0.62 -3.95
C PRO A 26 -17.03 1.62 -2.96
N ASP A 27 -17.66 1.79 -1.79
CA ASP A 27 -17.13 2.60 -0.70
C ASP A 27 -15.72 2.09 -0.35
N LEU A 28 -14.72 2.71 -0.99
CA LEU A 28 -13.31 2.46 -0.75
C LEU A 28 -13.04 2.95 0.66
N ASP A 29 -13.12 2.06 1.63
CA ASP A 29 -13.09 2.39 3.05
C ASP A 29 -11.67 2.78 3.46
N THR A 30 -11.36 4.07 3.28
CA THR A 30 -10.07 4.67 3.62
C THR A 30 -9.70 4.40 5.08
N ALA A 31 -10.69 4.28 5.98
CA ALA A 31 -10.45 3.98 7.38
C ALA A 31 -9.92 2.56 7.57
N ALA A 32 -10.48 1.57 6.86
CA ALA A 32 -9.99 0.20 6.89
C ALA A 32 -8.55 0.07 6.35
N LEU A 33 -8.21 0.81 5.29
CA LEU A 33 -6.85 0.86 4.75
C LEU A 33 -5.87 1.51 5.74
N ALA A 34 -6.29 2.59 6.41
CA ALA A 34 -5.48 3.27 7.42
C ALA A 34 -5.22 2.37 8.64
N GLU A 35 -6.21 1.61 9.10
CA GLU A 35 -6.02 0.65 10.20
C GLU A 35 -5.04 -0.47 9.84
N ARG A 36 -5.13 -1.02 8.61
CA ARG A 36 -4.13 -1.99 8.13
C ARG A 36 -2.73 -1.39 8.08
N ALA A 37 -2.59 -0.17 7.55
CA ALA A 37 -1.30 0.52 7.52
C ALA A 37 -0.73 0.72 8.94
N ARG A 38 -1.58 1.09 9.92
CA ARG A 38 -1.19 1.22 11.33
C ARG A 38 -0.74 -0.12 11.93
N GLU A 39 -1.41 -1.21 11.59
CA GLU A 39 -1.02 -2.54 12.04
C GLU A 39 0.35 -2.95 11.49
N VAL A 40 0.57 -2.77 10.18
CA VAL A 40 1.86 -3.04 9.53
C VAL A 40 2.97 -2.20 10.15
N LEU A 41 2.72 -0.91 10.40
CA LEU A 41 3.64 0.00 11.06
C LEU A 41 4.08 -0.52 12.43
N LYS A 42 3.12 -0.95 13.26
CA LYS A 42 3.40 -1.53 14.58
C LYS A 42 4.25 -2.80 14.47
N ARG A 43 3.96 -3.67 13.50
CA ARG A 43 4.73 -4.90 13.27
C ARG A 43 6.17 -4.60 12.83
N CYS A 44 6.39 -3.63 11.95
CA CYS A 44 7.72 -3.18 11.55
C CYS A 44 8.50 -2.58 12.74
N GLN A 45 7.85 -1.75 13.56
CA GLN A 45 8.47 -1.19 14.78
C GLN A 45 8.83 -2.27 15.80
N ALA A 46 7.95 -3.27 16.00
CA ALA A 46 8.24 -4.40 16.88
C ALA A 46 9.44 -5.23 16.42
N ARG A 47 9.77 -5.20 15.12
CA ARG A 47 10.95 -5.84 14.52
C ARG A 47 12.23 -4.97 14.60
N GLY A 48 12.15 -3.79 15.23
CA GLY A 48 13.28 -2.93 15.54
C GLY A 48 13.60 -1.86 14.50
N ALA A 49 12.67 -1.56 13.57
CA ALA A 49 12.88 -0.47 12.59
C ALA A 49 12.85 0.90 13.28
N ASP A 50 13.85 1.74 12.99
CA ASP A 50 13.97 3.11 13.52
C ASP A 50 12.94 4.05 12.89
N ALA A 51 12.73 3.92 11.58
CA ALA A 51 11.69 4.60 10.85
C ALA A 51 11.00 3.65 9.88
N VAL A 52 9.73 3.92 9.61
CA VAL A 52 8.90 3.10 8.72
C VAL A 52 8.03 4.04 7.90
N GLU A 53 8.01 3.80 6.60
CA GLU A 53 7.13 4.46 5.64
C GLU A 53 6.25 3.40 4.99
N ILE A 54 4.95 3.68 4.94
CA ILE A 54 3.97 2.77 4.36
C ILE A 54 3.13 3.54 3.35
N GLY A 55 3.01 2.98 2.15
CA GLY A 55 2.06 3.40 1.13
C GLY A 55 0.98 2.32 0.96
N VAL A 56 -0.27 2.74 0.95
CA VAL A 56 -1.41 1.84 0.65
C VAL A 56 -2.25 2.50 -0.43
N SER A 57 -2.46 1.79 -1.53
CA SER A 57 -3.32 2.20 -2.64
C SER A 57 -4.36 1.13 -2.93
N GLU A 58 -5.58 1.57 -3.22
CA GLU A 58 -6.63 0.74 -3.76
C GLU A 58 -7.36 1.56 -4.82
N ASP A 59 -7.34 1.05 -6.05
CA ASP A 59 -7.90 1.67 -7.24
C ASP A 59 -8.99 0.73 -7.80
N PHE A 60 -10.11 1.32 -8.20
CA PHE A 60 -11.25 0.61 -8.78
C PHE A 60 -11.67 1.34 -10.05
N GLY A 61 -11.66 0.62 -11.17
CA GLY A 61 -12.08 1.06 -12.48
C GLY A 61 -13.28 0.25 -12.97
N LEU A 62 -14.26 0.95 -13.54
CA LEU A 62 -15.40 0.36 -14.23
C LEU A 62 -15.44 0.95 -15.64
N ASN A 63 -15.24 0.12 -16.65
CA ASN A 63 -15.32 0.52 -18.05
C ASN A 63 -16.56 -0.10 -18.69
N VAL A 64 -17.44 0.74 -19.22
CA VAL A 64 -18.69 0.32 -19.87
C VAL A 64 -18.69 0.80 -21.31
N GLY A 65 -18.57 -0.14 -22.25
CA GLY A 65 -18.70 0.10 -23.68
C GLY A 65 -20.15 -0.03 -24.11
N VAL A 66 -20.69 1.00 -24.76
CA VAL A 66 -22.04 0.99 -25.35
C VAL A 66 -21.94 1.25 -26.84
N ARG A 67 -22.58 0.42 -27.65
CA ARG A 67 -22.72 0.62 -29.11
C ARG A 67 -24.15 0.37 -29.52
N LEU A 68 -24.70 1.27 -30.33
CA LEU A 68 -26.10 1.21 -30.80
C LEU A 68 -27.16 1.11 -29.67
N GLY A 69 -26.83 1.58 -28.46
CA GLY A 69 -27.74 1.54 -27.32
C GLY A 69 -27.69 0.25 -26.50
N GLU A 70 -26.85 -0.72 -26.87
CA GLU A 70 -26.62 -1.94 -26.09
C GLU A 70 -25.24 -1.92 -25.41
N VAL A 71 -25.18 -2.47 -24.19
CA VAL A 71 -23.92 -2.66 -23.46
C VAL A 71 -23.15 -3.79 -24.14
N GLU A 72 -22.01 -3.46 -24.73
CA GLU A 72 -21.13 -4.44 -25.37
C GLU A 72 -20.06 -4.97 -24.42
N THR A 73 -19.47 -4.09 -23.62
CA THR A 73 -18.32 -4.44 -22.77
C THR A 73 -18.53 -3.91 -21.36
N LEU A 74 -18.34 -4.77 -20.38
CA LEU A 74 -18.30 -4.43 -18.97
C LEU A 74 -16.98 -4.97 -18.40
N GLU A 75 -15.99 -4.09 -18.19
CA GLU A 75 -14.69 -4.44 -17.64
C GLU A 75 -14.52 -3.84 -16.26
N HIS A 76 -14.12 -4.67 -15.30
CA HIS A 76 -13.88 -4.29 -13.91
C HIS A 76 -12.39 -4.44 -13.62
N SER A 77 -11.73 -3.35 -13.27
CA SER A 77 -10.33 -3.33 -12.85
C SER A 77 -10.26 -3.00 -11.37
N ARG A 78 -9.54 -3.83 -10.59
CA ARG A 78 -9.31 -3.56 -9.17
C ARG A 78 -7.83 -3.79 -8.86
N ASP A 79 -7.13 -2.69 -8.62
CA ASP A 79 -5.71 -2.70 -8.29
C ASP A 79 -5.56 -2.36 -6.81
N ARG A 80 -4.69 -3.11 -6.13
CA ARG A 80 -4.33 -2.87 -4.73
C ARG A 80 -2.84 -2.96 -4.58
N GLY A 81 -2.28 -2.10 -3.74
CA GLY A 81 -0.85 -2.05 -3.50
C GLY A 81 -0.55 -1.68 -2.05
N LEU A 82 0.35 -2.44 -1.45
CA LEU A 82 0.99 -2.11 -0.19
C LEU A 82 2.49 -1.98 -0.46
N SER A 83 3.06 -0.84 -0.14
CA SER A 83 4.51 -0.62 -0.13
C SER A 83 4.98 -0.34 1.28
N ILE A 84 6.07 -0.99 1.67
CA ILE A 84 6.68 -0.89 2.99
C ILE A 84 8.14 -0.54 2.79
N THR A 85 8.57 0.56 3.38
CA THR A 85 9.98 0.95 3.48
C THR A 85 10.34 1.03 4.95
N VAL A 86 11.39 0.33 5.35
CA VAL A 86 11.91 0.34 6.71
C VAL A 86 13.33 0.88 6.72
N TYR A 87 13.66 1.56 7.82
CA TYR A 87 14.96 2.14 8.05
C TYR A 87 15.55 1.58 9.34
N PHE A 88 16.81 1.16 9.27
CA PHE A 88 17.62 0.75 10.40
C PHE A 88 18.90 1.60 10.39
N GLY A 89 18.93 2.67 11.17
CA GLY A 89 19.96 3.71 11.09
C GLY A 89 20.04 4.32 9.68
N GLN A 90 21.19 4.12 9.02
CA GLN A 90 21.48 4.58 7.65
C GLN A 90 21.13 3.54 6.57
N ARG A 91 20.54 2.40 6.94
CA ARG A 91 20.19 1.33 6.00
C ARG A 91 18.70 1.38 5.70
N LYS A 92 18.36 1.30 4.41
CA LYS A 92 16.96 1.24 3.96
C LYS A 92 16.69 -0.09 3.27
N GLY A 93 15.46 -0.57 3.43
CA GLY A 93 14.94 -1.71 2.69
C GLY A 93 13.48 -1.51 2.38
N SER A 94 13.09 -1.84 1.16
CA SER A 94 11.71 -1.70 0.71
C SER A 94 11.19 -3.01 0.12
N ALA A 95 9.89 -3.24 0.32
CA ALA A 95 9.16 -4.34 -0.29
C ALA A 95 7.74 -3.87 -0.62
N SER A 96 7.13 -4.49 -1.62
CA SER A 96 5.74 -4.20 -1.97
C SER A 96 4.99 -5.47 -2.35
N THR A 97 3.68 -5.48 -2.11
CA THR A 97 2.77 -6.58 -2.44
C THR A 97 1.44 -6.03 -2.93
N ALA A 98 0.79 -6.75 -3.84
CA ALA A 98 -0.59 -6.49 -4.25
C ALA A 98 -1.61 -7.30 -3.42
N ASP A 99 -1.14 -8.30 -2.68
CA ASP A 99 -1.95 -9.20 -1.86
C ASP A 99 -2.01 -8.71 -0.41
N PHE A 100 -3.22 -8.47 0.08
CA PHE A 100 -3.50 -7.95 1.42
C PHE A 100 -3.80 -9.07 2.43
N ASP A 101 -3.50 -10.32 2.07
CA ASP A 101 -3.56 -11.45 2.97
C ASP A 101 -2.50 -11.31 4.07
N PRO A 102 -2.81 -11.69 5.33
CA PRO A 102 -1.89 -11.54 6.45
C PRO A 102 -0.51 -12.17 6.20
N ALA A 103 -0.45 -13.28 5.46
CA ALA A 103 0.79 -13.96 5.11
C ALA A 103 1.64 -13.15 4.13
N SER A 104 1.04 -12.57 3.08
CA SER A 104 1.74 -11.75 2.09
C SER A 104 2.25 -10.44 2.69
N ILE A 105 1.47 -9.86 3.61
CA ILE A 105 1.88 -8.68 4.39
C ILE A 105 3.08 -9.04 5.27
N GLU A 106 3.03 -10.15 6.00
CA GLU A 106 4.13 -10.57 6.87
C GLU A 106 5.41 -10.86 6.08
N ALA A 107 5.28 -11.56 4.95
CA ALA A 107 6.39 -11.82 4.04
C ALA A 107 7.01 -10.52 3.51
N SER A 108 6.18 -9.52 3.17
CA SER A 108 6.66 -8.20 2.72
C SER A 108 7.39 -7.44 3.82
N ILE A 109 6.88 -7.48 5.06
CA ILE A 109 7.55 -6.89 6.23
C ILE A 109 8.91 -7.56 6.44
N GLU A 110 8.95 -8.90 6.43
CA GLU A 110 10.17 -9.67 6.62
C GLU A 110 11.19 -9.38 5.53
N GLN A 111 10.75 -9.33 4.27
CA GLN A 111 11.60 -9.00 3.14
C GLN A 111 12.17 -7.58 3.26
N ALA A 112 11.35 -6.57 3.58
CA ALA A 112 11.82 -5.20 3.76
C ALA A 112 12.86 -5.11 4.90
N CYS A 113 12.61 -5.78 6.03
CA CYS A 113 13.54 -5.84 7.15
C CYS A 113 14.83 -6.60 6.80
N ALA A 114 14.73 -7.70 6.06
CA ALA A 114 15.88 -8.47 5.62
C ALA A 114 16.76 -7.61 4.69
N ILE A 115 16.16 -6.99 3.67
CA ILE A 115 16.86 -6.07 2.76
C ILE A 115 17.59 -5.01 3.59
N ALA A 116 16.89 -4.29 4.47
CA ALA A 116 17.50 -3.22 5.27
C ALA A 116 18.63 -3.67 6.21
N ARG A 117 18.61 -4.93 6.66
CA ARG A 117 19.68 -5.46 7.52
C ARG A 117 20.92 -5.87 6.70
N TYR A 118 20.70 -6.34 5.47
CA TYR A 118 21.76 -6.82 4.58
C TYR A 118 22.25 -5.78 3.56
N THR A 119 21.58 -4.64 3.41
CA THR A 119 22.09 -3.51 2.61
C THR A 119 23.20 -2.77 3.34
N GLU A 120 24.13 -2.22 2.55
CA GLU A 120 25.13 -1.27 3.03
C GLU A 120 24.47 0.05 3.48
N GLU A 121 25.15 0.77 4.37
CA GLU A 121 24.71 2.07 4.84
C GLU A 121 24.71 3.07 3.67
N ASP A 122 23.57 3.74 3.45
CA ASP A 122 23.38 4.79 2.45
C ASP A 122 23.53 6.15 3.18
N PRO A 123 24.69 6.83 3.07
CA PRO A 123 25.03 8.02 3.85
C PRO A 123 24.29 9.30 3.46
#